data_AF-A0A229G5X5-F1
#
_entry.id   AF-A0A229G5X5-F1
#
_cell.length_a   1.000
_cell.length_b   1.000
_cell.length_c   1.000
_cell.angle_alpha   90.00
_cell.angle_beta   90.00
_cell.angle_gamma   90.00
#
_symmetry.space_group_name_H-M   'P 1'
#
loop_
_entity.id
_entity.type
_entity.pdbx_description
1 polymer ?
#
loop_
_entity_poly.entity_id
_entity_poly.type
_entity_poly.pdbx_seq_one_letter_code
_entity_poly.pdbx_strand_id
1 'polypeptide(L)'
;MQNGGQLERARRRSSIGPLLTLSDAIARGHGRVDDGALQAARDAGASDAEIGEVVGHLALNVLTNYFNILAKVDNDWPVVTPRSAV
;
A
#
# COMPACT_ATOMS: atom_id res chain seq x y z
N MET A 1 -2.43 2.77 -31.19
CA MET A 1 -1.45 1.76 -30.75
C MET A 1 -0.37 2.34 -29.81
N GLN A 2 -0.72 3.20 -28.82
CA GLN A 2 0.27 3.89 -27.95
C GLN A 2 0.56 3.20 -26.59
N ASN A 3 -0.14 2.11 -26.24
CA ASN A 3 -0.10 1.56 -24.88
C ASN A 3 1.15 0.70 -24.53
N GLY A 4 1.75 0.01 -25.50
CA GLY A 4 2.82 -0.97 -25.20
C GLY A 4 4.09 -0.37 -24.59
N GLY A 5 4.47 0.84 -25.01
CA GLY A 5 5.67 1.52 -24.48
C GLY A 5 5.47 2.16 -23.10
N GLN A 6 4.23 2.46 -22.70
CA GLN A 6 3.93 3.03 -21.39
C GLN A 6 3.90 1.95 -20.30
N LEU A 7 3.33 0.79 -20.61
CA LEU A 7 3.26 -0.35 -19.69
C LEU A 7 4.66 -0.88 -19.33
N GLU A 8 5.54 -0.98 -20.31
CA GLU A 8 6.90 -1.47 -20.10
C GLU A 8 7.78 -0.46 -19.32
N ARG A 9 7.52 0.84 -19.46
CA ARG A 9 8.16 1.90 -18.65
C ARG A 9 7.63 1.92 -17.21
N ALA A 10 6.34 1.68 -17.01
CA ALA A 10 5.75 1.53 -15.68
C ALA A 10 6.31 0.27 -14.98
N ARG A 11 6.48 -0.83 -15.70
CA ARG A 11 7.08 -2.07 -15.19
C ARG A 11 8.55 -1.91 -14.78
N ARG A 12 9.34 -1.17 -15.56
CA ARG A 12 10.75 -0.86 -15.23
C ARG A 12 10.93 0.15 -14.09
N ARG A 13 9.89 0.91 -13.74
CA ARG A 13 9.87 1.86 -12.60
C ARG A 13 9.07 1.30 -11.41
N SER A 14 8.91 -0.02 -11.30
CA SER A 14 8.02 -0.58 -10.30
C SER A 14 8.59 -0.38 -8.88
N SER A 15 8.12 0.68 -8.21
CA SER A 15 8.37 1.05 -6.81
C SER A 15 7.50 0.23 -5.83
N ILE A 16 6.80 -0.80 -6.31
CA ILE A 16 5.79 -1.54 -5.54
C ILE A 16 6.39 -2.18 -4.28
N GLY A 17 7.55 -2.84 -4.39
CA GLY A 17 8.18 -3.49 -3.25
C GLY A 17 8.58 -2.50 -2.13
N PRO A 18 9.32 -1.43 -2.46
CA PRO A 18 9.63 -0.35 -1.52
C PRO A 18 8.39 0.31 -0.90
N LEU A 19 7.38 0.63 -1.72
CA LEU A 19 6.14 1.23 -1.24
C LEU A 19 5.37 0.30 -0.30
N LEU A 20 5.35 -1.02 -0.57
CA LEU A 20 4.72 -2.00 0.31
C LEU A 20 5.43 -2.09 1.66
N THR A 21 6.77 -2.06 1.64
CA THR A 21 7.59 -2.05 2.88
C THR A 21 7.34 -0.78 3.69
N LEU A 22 7.30 0.38 3.03
CA LEU A 22 6.96 1.66 3.67
C LEU A 22 5.52 1.66 4.21
N SER A 23 4.56 1.10 3.46
CA SER A 23 3.16 1.00 3.87
C SER A 23 3.00 0.19 5.16
N ASP A 24 3.67 -0.96 5.25
CA ASP A 24 3.67 -1.80 6.45
C ASP A 24 4.28 -1.06 7.66
N ALA A 25 5.40 -0.35 7.46
CA ALA A 25 6.04 0.44 8.51
C ALA A 25 5.10 1.55 9.03
N ILE A 26 4.47 2.31 8.13
CA ILE A 26 3.51 3.38 8.49
C ILE A 26 2.31 2.80 9.25
N ALA A 27 1.74 1.69 8.76
CA ALA A 27 0.57 1.06 9.37
C ALA A 27 0.87 0.56 10.79
N ARG A 28 1.99 -0.14 11.00
CA ARG A 28 2.42 -0.65 12.32
C ARG A 28 2.82 0.48 13.27
N GLY A 29 3.42 1.53 12.74
CA GLY A 29 3.82 2.71 13.50
C GLY A 29 2.67 3.69 13.78
N HIS A 30 1.46 3.39 13.31
CA HIS A 30 0.30 4.29 13.39
C HIS A 30 0.62 5.71 12.89
N GLY A 31 1.27 5.79 11.72
CA GLY A 31 1.68 7.05 11.10
C GLY A 31 3.06 7.57 11.55
N ARG A 32 3.68 6.97 12.57
CA ARG A 32 5.08 7.28 12.94
C ARG A 32 6.01 6.38 12.15
N VAL A 33 6.87 6.99 11.34
CA VAL A 33 7.89 6.30 10.57
C VAL A 33 9.22 7.01 10.75
N ASP A 34 10.31 6.23 10.81
CA ASP A 34 11.67 6.77 10.88
C ASP A 34 12.09 7.36 9.52
N ASP A 35 12.89 8.43 9.55
CA ASP A 35 13.41 9.09 8.34
C ASP A 35 14.18 8.11 7.44
N GLY A 36 14.84 7.10 8.01
CA GLY A 36 15.54 6.06 7.29
C GLY A 36 14.61 5.20 6.41
N ALA A 37 13.37 4.95 6.81
CA ALA A 37 12.43 4.18 6.01
C ALA A 37 11.89 5.01 4.82
N LEU A 38 11.66 6.31 5.03
CA LEU A 38 11.30 7.23 3.94
C LEU A 38 12.46 7.35 2.94
N GLN A 39 13.70 7.47 3.43
CA GLN A 39 14.87 7.55 2.58
C GLN A 39 15.09 6.25 1.80
N ALA A 40 14.97 5.09 2.45
CA ALA A 40 15.10 3.79 1.79
C ALA A 40 14.08 3.59 0.65
N ALA A 41 12.84 4.08 0.82
CA ALA A 41 11.84 4.03 -0.23
C ALA A 41 12.24 4.90 -1.44
N ARG A 42 12.75 6.11 -1.20
CA ARG A 42 13.24 7.03 -2.24
C ARG A 42 14.45 6.46 -2.98
N ASP A 43 15.41 5.92 -2.25
CA ASP A 43 16.63 5.32 -2.80
C ASP A 43 16.30 4.11 -3.70
N ALA A 44 15.22 3.41 -3.39
CA ALA A 44 14.68 2.32 -4.21
C ALA A 44 13.79 2.78 -5.37
N GLY A 45 13.68 4.09 -5.61
CA GLY A 45 13.01 4.69 -6.76
C GLY A 45 11.56 5.12 -6.54
N ALA A 46 11.06 5.13 -5.30
CA ALA A 46 9.75 5.71 -5.00
C ALA A 46 9.77 7.24 -5.09
N SER A 47 8.79 7.82 -5.76
CA SER A 47 8.57 9.25 -5.84
C SER A 47 7.74 9.77 -4.67
N ASP A 48 7.86 11.08 -4.39
CA ASP A 48 7.00 11.77 -3.41
C ASP A 48 5.51 11.61 -3.68
N ALA A 49 5.12 11.59 -4.96
CA ALA A 49 3.73 11.42 -5.37
C ALA A 49 3.21 10.03 -4.98
N GLU A 50 4.00 8.98 -5.24
CA GLU A 50 3.64 7.60 -4.88
C GLU A 50 3.59 7.41 -3.36
N ILE A 51 4.53 8.02 -2.62
CA ILE A 51 4.50 8.01 -1.15
C ILE A 51 3.24 8.70 -0.63
N GLY A 52 2.89 9.87 -1.17
CA GLY A 52 1.67 10.59 -0.82
C GLY A 52 0.40 9.78 -1.11
N GLU A 53 0.36 9.09 -2.25
CA GLU A 53 -0.74 8.20 -2.62
C GLU A 53 -0.91 7.04 -1.63
N VAL A 54 0.20 6.41 -1.22
CA VAL A 54 0.20 5.36 -0.18
C VAL A 54 -0.36 5.88 1.14
N VAL A 55 0.09 7.06 1.60
CA VAL A 55 -0.41 7.66 2.84
C VAL A 55 -1.91 7.96 2.75
N GLY A 56 -2.36 8.50 1.61
CA GLY A 56 -3.78 8.76 1.36
C GLY A 56 -4.62 7.50 1.42
N HIS A 57 -4.18 6.41 0.78
CA HIS A 57 -4.85 5.12 0.83
C HIS A 57 -4.89 4.52 2.24
N LEU A 58 -3.78 4.60 2.99
CA LEU A 58 -3.74 4.13 4.38
C LEU A 58 -4.73 4.91 5.26
N ALA A 59 -4.73 6.24 5.17
CA ALA A 59 -5.65 7.07 5.94
C ALA A 59 -7.12 6.75 5.62
N LEU A 60 -7.46 6.62 4.33
CA LEU A 60 -8.80 6.25 3.89
C LEU A 60 -9.19 4.86 4.41
N ASN A 61 -8.29 3.87 4.29
CA ASN A 61 -8.57 2.50 4.72
C ASN A 61 -8.74 2.39 6.25
N VAL A 62 -7.90 3.08 7.02
CA VAL A 62 -8.02 3.14 8.49
C VAL A 62 -9.35 3.77 8.88
N LEU A 63 -9.72 4.90 8.28
CA LEU A 63 -10.99 5.56 8.53
C LEU A 63 -12.17 4.62 8.28
N THR A 64 -12.24 4.02 7.10
CA THR A 64 -13.37 3.15 6.73
C THR A 64 -13.42 1.90 7.58
N ASN A 65 -12.27 1.27 7.87
CA ASN A 65 -12.21 0.08 8.72
C ASN A 65 -12.68 0.40 10.14
N TYR A 66 -12.28 1.54 10.69
CA TYR A 66 -12.69 1.93 12.05
C TYR A 66 -14.18 2.18 12.13
N PHE A 67 -14.77 2.82 11.12
CA PHE A 67 -16.23 2.98 11.04
C PHE A 67 -16.94 1.63 10.96
N ASN A 68 -16.47 0.71 10.11
CA ASN A 68 -17.05 -0.62 9.98
C ASN A 68 -17.00 -1.41 11.30
N ILE A 69 -15.87 -1.36 12.02
CA ILE A 69 -15.72 -2.02 13.32
C ILE A 69 -16.65 -1.39 14.37
N LEU A 70 -16.68 -0.05 14.44
CA LEU A 70 -17.50 0.68 15.41
C LEU A 70 -19.00 0.40 15.22
N ALA A 71 -19.45 0.41 13.96
CA ALA A 71 -20.83 0.13 13.60
C ALA A 71 -21.19 -1.36 13.64
N LYS A 72 -20.22 -2.26 13.90
CA LYS A 72 -20.38 -3.72 13.87
C LYS A 72 -21.01 -4.19 12.55
N VAL A 73 -20.52 -3.63 11.44
CA VAL A 73 -21.00 -4.00 10.11
C VAL A 73 -20.67 -5.47 9.85
N ASP A 74 -21.68 -6.25 9.46
CA ASP A 74 -21.51 -7.65 9.10
C ASP A 74 -20.66 -7.77 7.82
N ASN A 75 -19.80 -8.79 7.79
CA ASN A 75 -18.97 -9.06 6.63
C ASN A 75 -19.75 -9.87 5.59
N ASP A 76 -20.18 -9.22 4.50
CA ASP A 76 -20.91 -9.87 3.40
C ASP A 76 -20.02 -10.74 2.50
N TRP A 77 -18.70 -10.72 2.70
CA TRP A 77 -17.78 -11.54 1.90
C TRP A 77 -17.67 -12.96 2.45
N PRO A 78 -17.73 -13.99 1.58
CA PRO A 78 -17.59 -15.37 2.02
C PRO A 78 -16.22 -15.59 2.67
N VAL A 79 -16.21 -16.29 3.81
CA VAL A 79 -14.96 -16.68 4.46
C VAL A 79 -14.20 -17.64 3.53
N VAL A 80 -13.05 -17.20 3.05
CA VAL A 80 -12.17 -18.02 2.20
C VAL A 80 -11.10 -18.69 3.05
N THR A 81 -10.90 -19.99 2.85
CA THR A 81 -9.78 -20.73 3.45
C THR A 81 -8.55 -20.62 2.55
N PRO A 82 -7.34 -20.47 3.12
CA PRO A 82 -6.11 -20.47 2.34
C PRO A 82 -6.01 -21.75 1.53
N ARG A 83 -5.62 -21.64 0.26
CA ARG A 83 -5.27 -22.81 -0.55
C ARG A 83 -4.07 -23.49 0.10
N SER A 84 -4.20 -24.77 0.45
CA SER A 84 -3.05 -25.58 0.88
C SER A 84 -1.96 -25.51 -0.19
N ALA A 85 -0.73 -25.17 0.20
CA ALA A 85 0.41 -25.22 -0.71
C ALA A 85 0.56 -26.67 -1.20
N VAL A 86 0.61 -26.85 -2.52
CA VAL A 86 0.99 -28.10 -3.18
C VAL A 86 2.48 -28.06 -3.45
#